data_AF-A0A838PPX7-F1
#
_entry.id   AF-A0A838PPX7-F1
#
_cell.length_a   1.000
_cell.length_b   1.000
_cell.length_c   1.000
_cell.angle_alpha   90.00
_cell.angle_beta   90.00
_cell.angle_gamma   90.00
#
_symmetry.space_group_name_H-M   'P 1'
#
loop_
_entity.id
_entity.type
_entity.pdbx_description
1 polymer ?
#
loop_
_entity_poly.entity_id
_entity_poly.type
_entity_poly.pdbx_seq_one_letter_code
_entity_poly.pdbx_strand_id
1 'polypeptide(L)'
;MQLRLLVALPTAVLLALSACGGSGDETPPIEEVDEDFVRYSASDVARYFKGLTGVDLEYDDYAAGAPRGTEELRLGLGSAGGSLPVSMRYGTFSIYVAKNEQALDALVRRAERRAVVGNVVLDAVAGGGDPQSRQAFQRTTRVLKTLGTPPEQVKLPPQDTPCGKAGIDPGGAGAEEGTCRFGQQTLTIANADGRLETPGKAISDVRVETGTTIVNDRFGGRQKFRAQGGFVAVTFRLENTGDEPIYARDPTLVVDGKRYSADPAKQTYLPVINPATIQPGAFETVAFLYDIPVPAVRRGRSEGVLEVGADERETSADFATALGRIRLPGKLPPPRGSIS
;
A
#
# COMPACT_ATOMS: atom_id res chain seq x y z
N MET A 1 68.19 -18.98 13.64
CA MET A 1 66.95 -19.18 14.44
C MET A 1 66.00 -19.98 13.56
N GLN A 2 66.07 -21.31 13.53
CA GLN A 2 65.33 -22.23 14.41
C GLN A 2 63.91 -21.75 14.77
N LEU A 3 62.90 -22.24 14.06
CA LEU A 3 61.80 -22.97 14.67
C LEU A 3 61.26 -24.02 13.68
N ARG A 4 61.32 -25.28 14.09
CA ARG A 4 60.54 -26.41 13.55
C ARG A 4 59.10 -26.26 14.09
N LEU A 5 58.08 -26.82 13.43
CA LEU A 5 57.52 -28.14 13.80
C LEU A 5 56.02 -28.34 13.40
N LEU A 6 55.74 -29.53 12.85
CA LEU A 6 54.52 -30.38 12.78
C LEU A 6 53.21 -29.81 12.17
N VAL A 7 52.72 -30.33 11.02
CA VAL A 7 52.06 -31.63 10.71
C VAL A 7 50.61 -31.71 11.20
N ALA A 8 49.66 -31.86 10.26
CA ALA A 8 48.60 -32.89 10.27
C ALA A 8 47.80 -32.87 8.95
N LEU A 9 47.87 -33.95 8.18
CA LEU A 9 46.79 -34.39 7.28
C LEU A 9 45.64 -34.93 8.15
N PRO A 10 44.37 -34.82 7.71
CA PRO A 10 43.69 -36.07 7.35
C PRO A 10 42.77 -36.01 6.12
N THR A 11 42.83 -37.10 5.37
CA THR A 11 41.74 -37.98 4.90
C THR A 11 40.53 -37.41 4.17
N ALA A 12 40.34 -37.96 2.97
CA ALA A 12 39.17 -37.82 2.13
C ALA A 12 38.05 -38.84 2.45
N VAL A 13 36.87 -38.50 1.89
CA VAL A 13 35.73 -39.36 1.49
C VAL A 13 34.72 -39.74 2.58
N LEU A 14 33.49 -39.20 2.48
CA LEU A 14 32.32 -39.98 2.00
C LEU A 14 31.10 -39.08 1.69
N LEU A 15 30.47 -39.39 0.56
CA LEU A 15 29.14 -38.94 0.13
C LEU A 15 28.02 -39.51 1.02
N ALA A 16 26.98 -38.72 1.29
CA ALA A 16 25.58 -39.14 1.45
C ALA A 16 24.70 -37.87 1.60
N LEU A 17 23.89 -37.53 0.59
CA LEU A 17 22.45 -37.84 0.48
C LEU A 17 21.55 -36.69 0.97
N SER A 18 20.82 -36.13 0.00
CA SER A 18 19.42 -35.68 0.11
C SER A 18 18.96 -35.10 1.45
N ALA A 19 18.88 -33.78 1.52
CA ALA A 19 17.85 -33.11 2.30
C ALA A 19 17.02 -32.27 1.33
N CYS A 20 15.82 -32.77 1.03
CA CYS A 20 14.74 -31.96 0.48
C CYS A 20 14.62 -30.71 1.36
N GLY A 21 14.83 -29.54 0.75
CA GLY A 21 14.47 -28.26 1.36
C GLY A 21 12.96 -28.21 1.49
N GLY A 22 12.43 -28.81 2.56
CA GLY A 22 11.10 -28.54 3.03
C GLY A 22 11.04 -27.06 3.35
N SER A 23 10.29 -26.31 2.55
CA SER A 23 9.69 -25.05 2.96
C SER A 23 8.94 -25.32 4.26
N GLY A 24 9.60 -25.11 5.39
CA GLY A 24 8.97 -25.05 6.68
C GLY A 24 7.99 -23.91 6.59
N ASP A 25 6.72 -24.24 6.37
CA ASP A 25 5.60 -23.35 6.61
C ASP A 25 5.58 -23.15 8.13
N GLU A 26 6.50 -22.31 8.64
CA GLU A 26 6.56 -21.91 10.03
C GLU A 26 5.22 -21.23 10.33
N THR A 27 4.32 -22.06 10.83
CA THR A 27 3.03 -21.62 11.32
C THR A 27 3.35 -20.74 12.52
N PRO A 28 2.96 -19.45 12.52
CA PRO A 28 3.29 -18.58 13.63
C PRO A 28 2.77 -19.20 14.94
N PRO A 29 3.55 -19.15 16.02
CA PRO A 29 3.15 -19.74 17.29
C PRO A 29 1.82 -19.12 17.76
N ILE A 30 0.97 -19.96 18.34
CA ILE A 30 -0.25 -19.55 19.02
C ILE A 30 0.17 -18.58 20.12
N GLU A 31 -0.18 -17.31 19.97
CA GLU A 31 0.05 -16.30 21.00
C GLU A 31 -1.16 -16.32 21.93
N GLU A 32 -1.09 -17.15 22.97
CA GLU A 32 -2.07 -17.19 24.06
C GLU A 32 -1.98 -15.87 24.84
N VAL A 33 -3.08 -15.10 24.86
CA VAL A 33 -3.18 -13.85 25.62
C VAL A 33 -3.94 -14.14 26.93
N ASP A 34 -3.42 -13.58 28.02
CA ASP A 34 -3.73 -13.76 29.45
C ASP A 34 -5.23 -13.85 29.85
N GLU A 35 -5.48 -14.59 30.93
CA GLU A 35 -6.72 -15.29 31.34
C GLU A 35 -7.85 -14.46 32.01
N ASP A 36 -7.97 -13.16 31.75
CA ASP A 36 -9.19 -12.45 32.18
C ASP A 36 -10.27 -12.64 31.10
N PHE A 37 -11.27 -13.50 31.38
CA PHE A 37 -12.39 -13.78 30.47
C PHE A 37 -13.28 -12.53 30.26
N VAL A 38 -12.81 -11.58 29.46
CA VAL A 38 -13.58 -10.41 29.08
C VAL A 38 -14.58 -10.83 28.00
N ARG A 39 -15.87 -10.65 28.29
CA ARG A 39 -16.97 -10.95 27.36
C ARG A 39 -17.29 -9.73 26.52
N TYR A 40 -17.17 -9.88 25.20
CA TYR A 40 -17.65 -8.95 24.21
C TYR A 40 -18.90 -9.50 23.54
N SER A 41 -19.86 -8.63 23.21
CA SER A 41 -20.92 -8.99 22.25
C SER A 41 -20.41 -8.79 20.82
N ALA A 42 -21.00 -9.50 19.84
CA ALA A 42 -20.64 -9.26 18.44
C ALA A 42 -20.91 -7.82 18.01
N SER A 43 -21.93 -7.17 18.57
CA SER A 43 -22.23 -5.76 18.28
C SER A 43 -21.14 -4.83 18.80
N ASP A 44 -20.56 -5.14 19.95
CA ASP A 44 -19.46 -4.36 20.52
C ASP A 44 -18.19 -4.53 19.70
N VAL A 45 -17.87 -5.77 19.30
CA VAL A 45 -16.73 -6.05 18.40
C VAL A 45 -16.90 -5.31 17.07
N ALA A 46 -18.07 -5.38 16.44
CA ALA A 46 -18.35 -4.68 15.18
C ALA A 46 -18.27 -3.15 15.31
N ARG A 47 -18.87 -2.58 16.36
CA ARG A 47 -18.83 -1.12 16.61
C ARG A 47 -17.41 -0.65 16.89
N TYR A 48 -16.66 -1.42 17.68
CA TYR A 48 -15.27 -1.12 18.01
C TYR A 48 -14.39 -1.17 16.76
N PHE A 49 -14.50 -2.24 15.97
CA PHE A 49 -13.77 -2.42 14.72
C PHE A 49 -14.05 -1.24 13.78
N LYS A 50 -15.32 -0.90 13.56
CA LYS A 50 -15.71 0.28 12.74
C LYS A 50 -15.17 1.59 13.30
N GLY A 51 -15.26 1.82 14.60
CA GLY A 51 -14.78 3.07 15.21
C GLY A 51 -13.26 3.25 15.07
N LEU A 52 -12.52 2.13 15.11
CA LEU A 52 -11.07 2.14 15.03
C LEU A 52 -10.59 2.17 13.57
N THR A 53 -11.11 1.26 12.74
CA THR A 53 -10.64 1.01 11.37
C THR A 53 -11.51 1.65 10.29
N GLY A 54 -12.71 2.15 10.61
CA GLY A 54 -13.68 2.66 9.64
C GLY A 54 -14.32 1.60 8.73
N VAL A 55 -14.11 0.31 9.01
CA VAL A 55 -14.63 -0.81 8.21
C VAL A 55 -15.82 -1.44 8.92
N ASP A 56 -16.89 -1.70 8.18
CA ASP A 56 -18.07 -2.40 8.66
C ASP A 56 -17.85 -3.92 8.70
N LEU A 57 -18.23 -4.53 9.82
CA LEU A 57 -18.38 -5.97 9.93
C LEU A 57 -19.87 -6.32 9.76
N GLU A 58 -20.16 -7.31 8.93
CA GLU A 58 -21.47 -7.87 8.70
C GLU A 58 -21.68 -9.12 9.54
N TYR A 59 -22.92 -9.31 10.00
CA TYR A 59 -23.34 -10.55 10.64
C TYR A 59 -23.57 -11.62 9.58
N ASP A 60 -22.99 -12.80 9.79
CA ASP A 60 -23.33 -13.97 9.00
C ASP A 60 -24.29 -14.87 9.79
N ASP A 61 -25.59 -14.71 9.52
CA ASP A 61 -26.64 -15.54 10.11
C ASP A 61 -26.57 -17.01 9.64
N TYR A 62 -25.78 -17.30 8.60
CA TYR A 62 -25.61 -18.60 7.97
C TYR A 62 -24.18 -19.11 8.09
N ALA A 63 -23.55 -18.90 9.25
CA ALA A 63 -22.28 -19.50 9.65
C ALA A 63 -22.31 -21.04 9.62
N ALA A 64 -22.27 -21.62 8.42
CA ALA A 64 -22.45 -23.04 8.16
C ALA A 64 -21.28 -23.79 8.78
N GLY A 65 -21.51 -24.36 9.96
CA GLY A 65 -20.52 -25.12 10.71
C GLY A 65 -19.97 -24.41 11.95
N ALA A 66 -20.35 -23.18 12.28
CA ALA A 66 -19.92 -22.59 13.55
C ALA A 66 -20.55 -23.35 14.75
N PRO A 67 -19.83 -23.56 15.86
CA PRO A 67 -20.39 -24.20 17.05
C PRO A 67 -21.66 -23.47 17.54
N ARG A 68 -22.61 -24.21 18.11
CA ARG A 68 -23.77 -23.57 18.76
C ARG A 68 -23.30 -22.59 19.83
N GLY A 69 -23.97 -21.44 19.91
CA GLY A 69 -23.59 -20.38 20.84
C GLY A 69 -22.44 -19.50 20.35
N THR A 70 -22.25 -19.39 19.04
CA THR A 70 -21.32 -18.44 18.42
C THR A 70 -22.07 -17.45 17.55
N GLU A 71 -21.53 -16.24 17.43
CA GLU A 71 -21.91 -15.27 16.41
C GLU A 71 -20.73 -15.09 15.46
N GLU A 72 -20.97 -15.17 14.16
CA GLU A 72 -19.94 -14.91 13.15
C GLU A 72 -20.08 -13.49 12.62
N LEU A 73 -18.98 -12.76 12.67
CA LEU A 73 -18.77 -11.49 12.02
C LEU A 73 -17.83 -11.70 10.83
N ARG A 74 -18.21 -11.14 9.68
CA ARG A 74 -17.38 -11.12 8.47
C ARG A 74 -17.10 -9.69 8.07
N LEU A 75 -15.99 -9.47 7.39
CA LEU A 75 -15.79 -8.21 6.68
C LEU A 75 -16.89 -8.10 5.63
N GLY A 76 -17.65 -7.01 5.64
CA GLY A 76 -18.80 -6.87 4.78
C GLY A 76 -18.42 -7.01 3.31
N LEU A 77 -18.89 -8.09 2.67
CA LEU A 77 -18.75 -8.34 1.23
C LEU A 77 -19.98 -7.78 0.49
N GLY A 78 -20.44 -6.59 0.93
CA GLY A 78 -21.72 -6.00 0.58
C GLY A 78 -22.20 -6.36 -0.82
N SER A 79 -23.39 -6.97 -0.87
CA SER A 79 -24.25 -7.21 -2.03
C SER A 79 -23.65 -6.80 -3.39
N ALA A 80 -23.13 -7.78 -4.13
CA ALA A 80 -22.78 -7.67 -5.54
C ALA A 80 -21.96 -6.40 -5.90
N GLY A 81 -20.74 -6.29 -5.35
CA GLY A 81 -19.75 -5.34 -5.89
C GLY A 81 -18.84 -4.63 -4.88
N GLY A 82 -19.05 -4.79 -3.57
CA GLY A 82 -18.17 -4.20 -2.55
C GLY A 82 -17.30 -5.26 -1.86
N SER A 83 -15.97 -5.21 -1.81
CA SER A 83 -14.98 -4.48 -2.59
C SER A 83 -13.68 -5.29 -2.42
N LEU A 84 -13.11 -5.84 -3.50
CA LEU A 84 -11.80 -6.54 -3.49
C LEU A 84 -10.72 -5.86 -2.61
N PRO A 85 -10.67 -4.51 -2.49
CA PRO A 85 -9.70 -3.85 -1.64
C PRO A 85 -9.81 -4.11 -0.13
N VAL A 86 -11.01 -4.36 0.42
CA VAL A 86 -11.18 -4.65 1.88
C VAL A 86 -10.57 -6.01 2.22
N SER A 87 -10.93 -7.05 1.45
CA SER A 87 -10.44 -8.40 1.65
C SER A 87 -8.95 -8.52 1.32
N MET A 88 -8.41 -7.73 0.40
CA MET A 88 -6.97 -7.65 0.17
C MET A 88 -6.20 -7.09 1.38
N ARG A 89 -6.82 -6.19 2.16
CA ARG A 89 -6.17 -5.48 3.28
C ARG A 89 -6.33 -6.18 4.63
N TYR A 90 -7.55 -6.58 4.94
CA TYR A 90 -7.92 -7.24 6.20
C TYR A 90 -8.17 -8.74 6.04
N GLY A 91 -7.99 -9.27 4.83
CA GLY A 91 -8.10 -10.70 4.53
C GLY A 91 -9.54 -11.15 4.37
N THR A 92 -9.70 -12.43 4.08
CA THR A 92 -11.00 -13.12 4.15
C THR A 92 -10.94 -14.00 5.38
N PHE A 93 -11.43 -13.47 6.50
CA PHE A 93 -11.40 -14.15 7.80
C PHE A 93 -12.78 -14.17 8.43
N SER A 94 -12.98 -15.16 9.29
CA SER A 94 -14.15 -15.25 10.15
C SER A 94 -13.77 -14.78 11.54
N ILE A 95 -14.52 -13.81 12.07
CA ILE A 95 -14.39 -13.37 13.46
C ILE A 95 -15.55 -13.98 14.23
N TYR A 96 -15.26 -14.95 15.07
CA TYR A 96 -16.27 -15.60 15.91
C TYR A 96 -16.31 -14.98 17.29
N VAL A 97 -17.51 -14.73 17.81
CA VAL A 97 -17.74 -14.28 19.18
C VAL A 97 -18.48 -15.38 19.93
N ALA A 98 -17.81 -16.01 20.90
CA ALA A 98 -18.37 -17.09 21.70
C ALA A 98 -19.30 -16.54 22.79
N LYS A 99 -20.53 -17.06 22.87
CA LYS A 99 -21.50 -16.67 23.91
C LYS A 99 -21.26 -17.35 25.26
N ASN A 100 -20.47 -18.43 25.27
CA ASN A 100 -20.14 -19.20 26.47
C ASN A 100 -18.78 -19.93 26.30
N GLU A 101 -18.24 -20.45 27.39
CA GLU A 101 -16.95 -21.17 27.43
C GLU A 101 -16.95 -22.42 26.55
N GLN A 102 -18.04 -23.19 26.51
CA GLN A 102 -18.13 -24.38 25.66
C GLN A 102 -18.00 -24.04 24.17
N ALA A 103 -18.61 -22.94 23.74
CA ALA A 103 -18.49 -22.42 22.39
C ALA A 103 -17.08 -21.90 22.11
N LEU A 104 -16.44 -21.23 23.08
CA LEU A 104 -15.06 -20.79 22.96
C LEU A 104 -14.12 -21.98 22.83
N ASP A 105 -14.23 -22.98 23.70
CA ASP A 105 -13.43 -24.21 23.65
C ASP A 105 -13.60 -24.94 22.32
N ALA A 106 -14.82 -25.02 21.80
CA ALA A 106 -15.09 -25.61 20.49
C ALA A 106 -14.40 -24.81 19.36
N LEU A 107 -14.49 -23.47 19.43
CA LEU A 107 -13.83 -22.56 18.51
C LEU A 107 -12.31 -22.52 18.66
N VAL A 108 -11.74 -22.88 19.83
CA VAL A 108 -10.30 -22.96 20.16
C VAL A 108 -9.72 -24.37 19.94
N ARG A 109 -10.57 -25.38 19.72
CA ARG A 109 -10.14 -26.69 19.21
C ARG A 109 -10.13 -26.81 17.68
N ARG A 110 -11.05 -26.14 16.98
CA ARG A 110 -11.23 -26.25 15.51
C ARG A 110 -10.21 -25.57 14.55
N ALA A 111 -9.94 -24.28 14.70
CA ALA A 111 -9.14 -23.44 13.81
C ALA A 111 -7.61 -23.69 13.77
N GLU A 112 -7.06 -24.00 12.61
CA GLU A 112 -5.64 -24.36 12.50
C GLU A 112 -4.67 -23.15 12.64
N ARG A 113 -5.17 -21.91 12.48
CA ARG A 113 -4.41 -20.66 12.65
C ARG A 113 -5.27 -19.62 13.37
N ARG A 114 -4.91 -19.23 14.60
CA ARG A 114 -5.79 -18.47 15.49
C ARG A 114 -5.13 -17.27 16.15
N ALA A 115 -5.95 -16.26 16.38
CA ALA A 115 -5.76 -15.28 17.44
C ALA A 115 -7.02 -15.28 18.32
N VAL A 116 -6.81 -15.33 19.64
CA VAL A 116 -7.90 -15.33 20.63
C VAL A 116 -7.76 -14.06 21.48
N VAL A 117 -8.87 -13.34 21.66
CA VAL A 117 -8.94 -12.14 22.52
C VAL A 117 -10.22 -12.20 23.33
N GLY A 118 -10.13 -12.57 24.61
CA GLY A 118 -11.31 -12.85 25.43
C GLY A 118 -12.17 -13.95 24.80
N ASN A 119 -13.46 -13.67 24.57
CA ASN A 119 -14.37 -14.58 23.87
C ASN A 119 -14.39 -14.43 22.33
N VAL A 120 -13.44 -13.70 21.74
CA VAL A 120 -13.35 -13.44 20.29
C VAL A 120 -12.25 -14.29 19.68
N VAL A 121 -12.57 -15.02 18.61
CA VAL A 121 -11.65 -15.89 17.87
C VAL A 121 -11.58 -15.42 16.42
N LEU A 122 -10.39 -15.07 15.96
CA LEU A 122 -10.10 -14.86 14.55
C LEU A 122 -9.66 -16.18 13.92
N ASP A 123 -10.39 -16.61 12.90
CA ASP A 123 -10.13 -17.84 12.14
C ASP A 123 -9.75 -17.51 10.70
N ALA A 124 -8.64 -18.10 10.25
CA ALA A 124 -8.17 -17.95 8.88
C ALA A 124 -8.98 -18.88 7.95
N VAL A 125 -9.75 -18.31 7.01
CA VAL A 125 -10.38 -19.10 5.94
C VAL A 125 -9.28 -19.61 5.00
N ALA A 126 -9.44 -20.81 4.44
CA ALA A 126 -8.46 -21.50 3.60
C ALA A 126 -7.75 -20.57 2.59
N GLY A 127 -6.42 -20.64 2.53
CA GLY A 127 -5.58 -19.74 1.73
C GLY A 127 -4.45 -19.03 2.51
N GLY A 128 -4.44 -19.14 3.85
CA GLY A 128 -3.55 -18.37 4.73
C GLY A 128 -2.03 -18.56 4.60
N GLY A 129 -1.53 -19.38 3.66
CA GLY A 129 -0.11 -19.63 3.44
C GLY A 129 0.61 -18.52 2.69
N ASP A 130 -0.10 -17.75 1.88
CA ASP A 130 0.54 -16.66 1.13
C ASP A 130 0.93 -15.48 2.07
N PRO A 131 2.00 -14.74 1.77
CA PRO A 131 2.47 -13.62 2.59
C PRO A 131 1.41 -12.53 2.83
N GLN A 132 0.52 -12.29 1.86
CA GLN A 132 -0.50 -11.25 1.95
C GLN A 132 -1.59 -11.64 2.95
N SER A 133 -2.08 -12.87 2.88
CA SER A 133 -3.03 -13.41 3.87
C SER A 133 -2.43 -13.39 5.28
N ARG A 134 -1.14 -13.66 5.44
CA ARG A 134 -0.46 -13.55 6.75
C ARG A 134 -0.41 -12.11 7.27
N GLN A 135 -0.06 -11.13 6.43
CA GLN A 135 -0.06 -9.73 6.83
C GLN A 135 -1.47 -9.24 7.19
N ALA A 136 -2.45 -9.59 6.37
CA ALA A 136 -3.85 -9.26 6.63
C ALA A 136 -4.32 -9.84 7.98
N PHE A 137 -3.98 -11.11 8.26
CA PHE A 137 -4.32 -11.76 9.53
C PHE A 137 -3.71 -11.00 10.71
N GLN A 138 -2.41 -10.67 10.63
CA GLN A 138 -1.72 -9.91 11.67
C GLN A 138 -2.33 -8.50 11.89
N ARG A 139 -2.76 -7.81 10.82
CA ARG A 139 -3.46 -6.51 10.95
C ARG A 139 -4.77 -6.67 11.70
N THR A 140 -5.59 -7.64 11.33
CA THR A 140 -6.87 -7.92 11.99
C THR A 140 -6.67 -8.34 13.45
N THR A 141 -5.72 -9.23 13.72
CA THR A 141 -5.33 -9.61 15.09
C THR A 141 -4.90 -8.40 15.93
N ARG A 142 -4.08 -7.50 15.38
CA ARG A 142 -3.64 -6.29 16.10
C ARG A 142 -4.82 -5.40 16.49
N VAL A 143 -5.78 -5.23 15.58
CA VAL A 143 -7.01 -4.50 15.88
C VAL A 143 -7.78 -5.18 17.01
N LEU A 144 -8.00 -6.49 16.91
CA LEU A 144 -8.76 -7.24 17.92
C LEU A 144 -8.07 -7.25 19.29
N LYS A 145 -6.74 -7.33 19.36
CA LYS A 145 -5.99 -7.28 20.64
C LYS A 145 -6.16 -5.97 21.41
N THR A 146 -6.67 -4.92 20.78
CA THR A 146 -6.92 -3.63 21.44
C THR A 146 -8.33 -3.54 22.02
N LEU A 147 -9.18 -4.55 21.83
CA LEU A 147 -10.52 -4.60 22.42
C LEU A 147 -10.47 -4.31 23.92
N GLY A 148 -11.44 -3.51 24.40
CA GLY A 148 -11.48 -3.02 25.78
C GLY A 148 -10.69 -1.73 26.02
N THR A 149 -9.77 -1.36 25.13
CA THR A 149 -9.12 -0.04 25.15
C THR A 149 -10.00 0.99 24.44
N PRO A 150 -10.20 2.21 24.96
CA PRO A 150 -10.94 3.23 24.24
C PRO A 150 -10.30 3.54 22.86
N PRO A 151 -11.06 3.59 21.74
CA PRO A 151 -10.50 3.72 20.39
C PRO A 151 -9.57 4.93 20.18
N GLU A 152 -9.78 6.01 20.92
CA GLU A 152 -8.97 7.23 20.91
C GLU A 152 -7.58 7.06 21.55
N GLN A 153 -7.39 6.04 22.39
CA GLN A 153 -6.11 5.71 23.03
C GLN A 153 -5.31 4.70 22.21
N VAL A 154 -5.92 4.11 21.18
CA VAL A 154 -5.27 3.09 20.36
C VAL A 154 -4.47 3.74 19.24
N LYS A 155 -3.16 3.52 19.27
CA LYS A 155 -2.25 3.94 18.19
C LYS A 155 -2.11 2.83 17.15
N LEU A 156 -2.81 2.98 16.04
CA LEU A 156 -2.62 2.11 14.87
C LEU A 156 -1.34 2.51 14.10
N PRO A 157 -0.77 1.59 13.31
CA PRO A 157 0.22 1.94 12.31
C PRO A 157 -0.32 3.01 11.34
N PRO A 158 0.54 3.86 10.74
CA PRO A 158 0.11 4.90 9.81
C PRO A 158 -0.77 4.37 8.68
N GLN A 159 -0.39 3.25 8.06
CA GLN A 159 -1.16 2.62 6.99
C GLN A 159 -2.57 2.20 7.39
N ASP A 160 -2.86 1.95 8.67
CA ASP A 160 -4.19 1.55 9.14
C ASP A 160 -4.96 2.73 9.77
N THR A 161 -4.27 3.83 10.07
CA THR A 161 -4.84 5.05 10.65
C THR A 161 -5.59 5.86 9.57
N PRO A 162 -6.90 6.12 9.71
CA PRO A 162 -7.64 6.95 8.76
C PRO A 162 -6.99 8.33 8.58
N CYS A 163 -6.92 8.86 7.34
CA CYS A 163 -6.28 10.16 7.08
C CYS A 163 -6.82 11.31 7.96
N GLY A 164 -8.14 11.37 8.20
CA GLY A 164 -8.72 12.35 9.11
C GLY A 164 -8.24 12.24 10.57
N LYS A 165 -7.95 11.04 11.07
CA LYS A 165 -7.34 10.84 12.40
C LYS A 165 -5.84 11.16 12.41
N ALA A 166 -5.17 10.99 11.27
CA ALA A 166 -3.76 11.33 11.10
C ALA A 166 -3.54 12.84 10.86
N GLY A 167 -4.60 13.64 10.71
CA GLY A 167 -4.48 15.07 10.34
C GLY A 167 -4.01 15.29 8.90
N ILE A 168 -4.01 14.24 8.06
CA ILE A 168 -3.58 14.29 6.67
C ILE A 168 -4.81 14.54 5.80
N ASP A 169 -4.79 15.61 5.01
CA ASP A 169 -5.82 15.84 4.00
C ASP A 169 -5.55 14.93 2.80
N PRO A 170 -6.43 13.94 2.52
CA PRO A 170 -6.22 13.05 1.40
C PRO A 170 -6.16 13.80 0.07
N GLY A 171 -6.88 14.92 -0.08
CA GLY A 171 -6.89 15.74 -1.29
C GLY A 171 -5.55 16.42 -1.61
N GLY A 172 -4.60 16.44 -0.66
CA GLY A 172 -3.29 17.05 -0.85
C GLY A 172 -3.28 18.58 -0.73
N ALA A 173 -4.31 19.20 -0.15
CA ALA A 173 -4.32 20.66 0.10
C ALA A 173 -3.79 21.03 1.49
N GLY A 174 -3.58 20.07 2.39
CA GLY A 174 -2.98 20.27 3.71
C GLY A 174 -1.46 20.49 3.68
N ALA A 175 -0.85 20.72 4.86
CA ALA A 175 0.61 20.83 5.05
C ALA A 175 1.27 19.50 5.43
N GLU A 176 0.56 18.64 6.14
CA GLU A 176 1.08 17.38 6.68
C GLU A 176 1.44 16.37 5.59
N GLU A 177 2.66 15.83 5.67
CA GLU A 177 3.13 14.66 4.92
C GLU A 177 2.89 13.39 5.72
N GLY A 178 2.94 12.24 5.05
CA GLY A 178 2.97 10.94 5.70
C GLY A 178 2.03 9.93 5.09
N THR A 179 1.89 8.81 5.78
CA THR A 179 1.07 7.66 5.34
C THR A 179 -0.19 7.57 6.17
N CYS A 180 -1.33 7.35 5.51
CA CYS A 180 -2.62 7.14 6.14
C CYS A 180 -3.47 6.16 5.33
N ARG A 181 -4.58 5.73 5.93
CA ARG A 181 -5.62 4.96 5.25
C ARG A 181 -6.61 5.91 4.57
N PHE A 182 -6.73 5.78 3.24
CA PHE A 182 -7.71 6.49 2.42
C PHE A 182 -8.64 5.48 1.75
N GLY A 183 -9.88 5.38 2.27
CA GLY A 183 -10.78 4.29 1.90
C GLY A 183 -10.14 2.94 2.25
N GLN A 184 -9.89 2.12 1.23
CA GLN A 184 -9.23 0.82 1.38
C GLN A 184 -7.75 0.83 1.02
N GLN A 185 -7.26 1.93 0.46
CA GLN A 185 -5.88 2.07 0.03
C GLN A 185 -5.02 2.64 1.15
N THR A 186 -3.74 2.31 1.10
CA THR A 186 -2.69 3.02 1.81
C THR A 186 -2.32 4.25 0.98
N LEU A 187 -2.59 5.45 1.49
CA LEU A 187 -2.20 6.70 0.88
C LEU A 187 -0.91 7.21 1.52
N THR A 188 0.12 7.49 0.73
CA THR A 188 1.29 8.27 1.16
C THR A 188 1.27 9.63 0.47
N ILE A 189 1.40 10.70 1.25
CA ILE A 189 1.51 12.08 0.74
C ILE A 189 2.91 12.61 1.04
N ALA A 190 3.56 13.17 0.01
CA ALA A 190 4.81 13.91 0.12
C ALA A 190 4.72 15.26 -0.60
N ASN A 191 5.63 16.17 -0.28
CA ASN A 191 5.87 17.43 -1.00
C ASN A 191 6.92 17.22 -2.10
N ALA A 192 6.93 18.12 -3.08
CA ALA A 192 7.85 18.05 -4.22
C ALA A 192 9.34 18.13 -3.84
N ASP A 193 9.67 18.74 -2.71
CA ASP A 193 11.04 18.80 -2.14
C ASP A 193 11.38 17.61 -1.25
N GLY A 194 10.38 16.77 -0.93
CA GLY A 194 10.54 15.53 -0.18
C GLY A 194 10.79 14.31 -1.06
N ARG A 195 10.63 13.14 -0.43
CA ARG A 195 10.68 11.83 -1.07
C ARG A 195 9.40 11.09 -0.77
N LEU A 196 8.68 10.69 -1.81
CA LEU A 196 7.52 9.83 -1.70
C LEU A 196 7.97 8.38 -1.66
N GLU A 197 7.56 7.64 -0.63
CA GLU A 197 7.82 6.20 -0.51
C GLU A 197 6.51 5.43 -0.50
N THR A 198 6.42 4.48 -1.43
CA THR A 198 5.32 3.53 -1.58
C THR A 198 5.91 2.12 -1.71
N PRO A 199 5.16 1.05 -1.44
CA PRO A 199 5.63 -0.31 -1.71
C PRO A 199 6.24 -0.43 -3.11
N GLY A 200 7.49 -0.89 -3.16
CA GLY A 200 8.28 -1.11 -4.37
C GLY A 200 8.66 0.13 -5.21
N LYS A 201 8.30 1.35 -4.80
CA LYS A 201 8.62 2.58 -5.55
C LYS A 201 9.00 3.73 -4.63
N ALA A 202 10.00 4.49 -5.03
CA ALA A 202 10.28 5.79 -4.44
C ALA A 202 10.38 6.88 -5.50
N ILE A 203 9.86 8.07 -5.19
CA ILE A 203 9.89 9.23 -6.08
C ILE A 203 10.52 10.42 -5.37
N SER A 204 11.42 11.11 -6.07
CA SER A 204 12.16 12.27 -5.57
C SER A 204 12.50 13.23 -6.71
N ASP A 205 13.17 14.35 -6.39
CA ASP A 205 13.65 15.34 -7.37
C ASP A 205 12.54 15.88 -8.29
N VAL A 206 11.35 16.12 -7.73
CA VAL A 206 10.18 16.52 -8.51
C VAL A 206 10.31 17.98 -8.97
N ARG A 207 10.16 18.20 -10.28
CA ARG A 207 10.23 19.49 -10.94
C ARG A 207 9.00 19.70 -11.80
N VAL A 208 8.42 20.89 -11.71
CA VAL A 208 7.26 21.26 -12.52
C VAL A 208 7.59 22.46 -13.36
N GLU A 209 7.35 22.32 -14.66
CA GLU A 209 7.44 23.41 -15.63
C GLU A 209 6.08 23.63 -16.28
N THR A 210 5.77 24.87 -16.61
CA THR A 210 4.53 25.22 -17.30
C THR A 210 4.84 26.09 -18.49
N GLY A 211 4.13 25.91 -19.59
CA GLY A 211 4.33 26.72 -20.78
C GLY A 211 3.24 26.50 -21.82
N THR A 212 3.24 27.29 -22.88
CA THR A 212 2.29 27.13 -24.00
C THR A 212 2.94 26.43 -25.20
N THR A 213 4.25 26.21 -25.14
CA THR A 213 5.02 25.66 -26.25
C THR A 213 6.15 24.79 -25.71
N ILE A 214 6.34 23.64 -26.36
CA ILE A 214 7.50 22.77 -26.18
C ILE A 214 8.41 22.97 -27.37
N VAL A 215 9.69 23.12 -27.09
CA VAL A 215 10.73 23.19 -28.11
C VAL A 215 11.58 21.94 -27.97
N ASN A 216 11.61 21.11 -29.01
CA ASN A 216 12.44 19.92 -29.04
C ASN A 216 13.47 20.02 -30.17
N ASP A 217 14.74 19.89 -29.81
CA ASP A 217 15.88 19.94 -30.73
C ASP A 217 16.55 18.55 -30.93
N ARG A 218 16.00 17.48 -30.32
CA ARG A 218 16.59 16.13 -30.21
C ARG A 218 16.86 15.42 -31.53
N PHE A 219 16.12 15.74 -32.60
CA PHE A 219 16.22 15.07 -33.90
C PHE A 219 16.86 15.95 -34.99
N GLY A 220 17.73 16.91 -34.62
CA GLY A 220 18.46 17.74 -35.58
C GLY A 220 17.61 18.83 -36.27
N GLY A 221 16.37 19.03 -35.83
CA GLY A 221 15.50 20.13 -36.25
C GLY A 221 14.68 20.64 -35.06
N ARG A 222 14.56 21.97 -34.95
CA ARG A 222 13.81 22.64 -33.87
C ARG A 222 12.31 22.51 -34.10
N GLN A 223 11.70 21.49 -33.51
CA GLN A 223 10.25 21.29 -33.55
C GLN A 223 9.58 22.08 -32.43
N LYS A 224 8.50 22.79 -32.77
CA LYS A 224 7.69 23.53 -31.79
C LYS A 224 6.29 22.97 -31.75
N PHE A 225 5.86 22.55 -30.56
CA PHE A 225 4.50 22.06 -30.34
C PHE A 225 3.76 23.05 -29.46
N ARG A 226 2.58 23.48 -29.90
CA ARG A 226 1.72 24.39 -29.13
C ARG A 226 0.67 23.57 -28.40
N ALA A 227 0.42 23.92 -27.14
CA ALA A 227 -0.65 23.34 -26.35
C ALA A 227 -2.02 23.75 -26.90
N GLN A 228 -3.03 22.90 -26.73
CA GLN A 228 -4.44 23.29 -26.95
C GLN A 228 -4.93 24.23 -25.84
N GLY A 229 -4.51 23.98 -24.60
CA GLY A 229 -4.66 24.91 -23.49
C GLY A 229 -3.30 25.45 -23.05
N GLY A 230 -2.66 24.74 -22.13
CA GLY A 230 -1.28 24.94 -21.76
C GLY A 230 -0.68 23.66 -21.19
N PHE A 231 0.64 23.57 -21.25
CA PHE A 231 1.40 22.45 -20.75
C PHE A 231 1.73 22.61 -19.27
N VAL A 232 1.61 21.49 -18.57
CA VAL A 232 2.30 21.22 -17.30
C VAL A 232 3.22 20.03 -17.57
N ALA A 233 4.52 20.23 -17.43
CA ALA A 233 5.50 19.15 -17.49
C ALA A 233 5.95 18.84 -16.06
N VAL A 234 5.90 17.57 -15.68
CA VAL A 234 6.37 17.07 -14.38
C VAL A 234 7.50 16.11 -14.63
N THR A 235 8.68 16.44 -14.11
CA THR A 235 9.88 15.60 -14.17
C THR A 235 10.22 15.12 -12.78
N PHE A 236 10.57 13.85 -12.61
CA PHE A 236 10.95 13.31 -11.31
C PHE A 236 11.88 12.11 -11.46
N ARG A 237 12.59 11.77 -10.40
CA ARG A 237 13.37 10.54 -10.29
C ARG A 237 12.49 9.44 -9.69
N LEU A 238 12.30 8.36 -10.43
CA LEU A 238 11.60 7.15 -10.01
C LEU A 238 12.61 6.04 -9.75
N GLU A 239 12.59 5.49 -8.55
CA GLU A 239 13.44 4.37 -8.10
C GLU A 239 12.57 3.14 -7.86
N ASN A 240 13.02 1.99 -8.37
CA ASN A 240 12.42 0.71 -8.07
C ASN A 240 13.04 0.15 -6.79
N THR A 241 12.29 0.25 -5.69
CA THR A 241 12.71 -0.28 -4.38
C THR A 241 12.13 -1.68 -4.12
N GLY A 242 11.42 -2.24 -5.09
CA GLY A 242 10.83 -3.57 -5.03
C GLY A 242 11.73 -4.62 -5.67
N ASP A 243 11.19 -5.81 -5.73
CA ASP A 243 11.79 -7.05 -6.22
C ASP A 243 11.28 -7.45 -7.61
N GLU A 244 10.27 -6.74 -8.14
CA GLU A 244 9.76 -6.88 -9.51
C GLU A 244 10.10 -5.65 -10.37
N PRO A 245 10.30 -5.79 -11.69
CA PRO A 245 10.47 -4.65 -12.59
C PRO A 245 9.24 -3.74 -12.67
N ILE A 246 9.45 -2.43 -12.80
CA ILE A 246 8.36 -1.47 -13.08
C ILE A 246 8.17 -1.36 -14.59
N TYR A 247 6.99 -1.76 -15.06
CA TYR A 247 6.64 -1.80 -16.49
C TYR A 247 5.95 -0.53 -16.98
N ALA A 248 5.00 -0.02 -16.20
CA ALA A 248 4.16 1.10 -16.57
C ALA A 248 4.40 2.29 -15.65
N ARG A 249 4.25 3.48 -16.22
CA ARG A 249 4.51 4.75 -15.53
C ARG A 249 3.39 5.69 -15.96
N ASP A 250 2.26 5.62 -15.28
CA ASP A 250 1.06 6.37 -15.65
C ASP A 250 0.61 7.34 -14.53
N PRO A 251 1.45 8.32 -14.15
CA PRO A 251 1.07 9.30 -13.16
C PRO A 251 -0.07 10.16 -13.67
N THR A 252 -1.05 10.41 -12.81
CA THR A 252 -2.18 11.29 -13.08
C THR A 252 -1.93 12.65 -12.43
N LEU A 253 -2.05 13.73 -13.20
CA LEU A 253 -2.04 15.08 -12.63
C LEU A 253 -3.45 15.41 -12.12
N VAL A 254 -3.57 15.78 -10.85
CA VAL A 254 -4.83 16.21 -10.24
C VAL A 254 -4.74 17.71 -9.94
N VAL A 255 -5.68 18.48 -10.46
CA VAL A 255 -5.81 19.93 -10.21
C VAL A 255 -7.26 20.23 -9.94
N ASP A 256 -7.57 20.84 -8.79
CA ASP A 256 -8.94 21.25 -8.45
C ASP A 256 -9.94 20.08 -8.55
N GLY A 257 -9.53 18.91 -8.04
CA GLY A 257 -10.27 17.65 -8.10
C GLY A 257 -10.38 17.01 -9.49
N LYS A 258 -9.92 17.66 -10.56
CA LYS A 258 -9.94 17.13 -11.93
C LYS A 258 -8.67 16.36 -12.22
N ARG A 259 -8.83 15.18 -12.83
CA ARG A 259 -7.76 14.28 -13.22
C ARG A 259 -7.38 14.50 -14.68
N TYR A 260 -6.09 14.60 -14.95
CA TYR A 260 -5.52 14.77 -16.29
C TYR A 260 -4.49 13.67 -16.54
N SER A 261 -4.66 12.93 -17.62
CA SER A 261 -3.69 11.93 -18.09
C SER A 261 -2.56 12.61 -18.86
N ALA A 262 -1.37 12.03 -18.83
CA ALA A 262 -0.28 12.48 -19.68
C ALA A 262 -0.65 12.30 -21.17
N ASP A 263 -0.14 13.17 -22.04
CA ASP A 263 -0.33 13.09 -23.48
C ASP A 263 0.77 12.19 -24.10
N PRO A 264 0.46 10.92 -24.44
CA PRO A 264 1.46 9.96 -24.91
C PRO A 264 2.07 10.38 -26.26
N ALA A 265 1.28 11.04 -27.12
CA ALA A 265 1.77 11.49 -28.43
C ALA A 265 2.83 12.58 -28.26
N LYS A 266 2.64 13.46 -27.27
CA LYS A 266 3.57 14.56 -27.00
C LYS A 266 4.72 14.18 -26.07
N GLN A 267 4.64 13.03 -25.39
CA GLN A 267 5.69 12.56 -24.49
C GLN A 267 7.01 12.24 -25.22
N THR A 268 6.93 11.77 -26.47
CA THR A 268 8.10 11.51 -27.33
C THR A 268 8.97 12.75 -27.56
N TYR A 269 8.43 13.95 -27.32
CA TYR A 269 9.16 15.21 -27.45
C TYR A 269 9.91 15.63 -26.20
N LEU A 270 9.72 14.94 -25.09
CA LEU A 270 10.52 15.15 -23.89
C LEU A 270 11.86 14.41 -24.02
N PRO A 271 12.96 14.99 -23.51
CA PRO A 271 14.28 14.39 -23.60
C PRO A 271 14.39 13.08 -22.79
N VAL A 272 13.44 12.81 -21.90
CA VAL A 272 13.55 11.79 -20.86
C VAL A 272 12.38 10.79 -20.92
N ILE A 273 12.56 9.75 -21.73
CA ILE A 273 11.84 8.47 -21.59
C ILE A 273 12.80 7.37 -22.08
N ASN A 274 13.36 6.58 -21.17
CA ASN A 274 13.87 5.27 -21.56
C ASN A 274 12.66 4.32 -21.58
N PRO A 275 12.32 3.72 -22.73
CA PRO A 275 11.20 2.79 -22.82
C PRO A 275 11.47 1.46 -22.10
N ALA A 276 12.67 1.24 -21.58
CA ALA A 276 13.01 0.05 -20.81
C ALA A 276 12.27 0.00 -19.46
N THR A 277 12.05 -1.19 -18.95
CA THR A 277 11.53 -1.41 -17.61
C THR A 277 12.56 -1.00 -16.56
N ILE A 278 12.11 -0.43 -15.42
CA ILE A 278 13.03 -0.09 -14.32
C ILE A 278 13.24 -1.36 -13.50
N GLN A 279 14.46 -1.90 -13.54
CA GLN A 279 14.82 -3.11 -12.79
C GLN A 279 14.88 -2.85 -11.28
N PRO A 280 14.69 -3.88 -10.43
CA PRO A 280 14.92 -3.79 -8.99
C PRO A 280 16.24 -3.10 -8.63
N GLY A 281 16.18 -2.10 -7.72
CA GLY A 281 17.32 -1.29 -7.30
C GLY A 281 17.80 -0.24 -8.30
N ALA A 282 17.23 -0.18 -9.51
CA ALA A 282 17.54 0.85 -10.48
C ALA A 282 16.68 2.10 -10.27
N PHE A 283 17.12 3.20 -10.84
CA PHE A 283 16.34 4.44 -10.91
C PHE A 283 16.42 5.06 -12.29
N GLU A 284 15.42 5.87 -12.62
CA GLU A 284 15.37 6.65 -13.85
C GLU A 284 14.80 8.04 -13.55
N THR A 285 15.29 9.06 -14.25
CA THR A 285 14.52 10.30 -14.34
C THR A 285 13.45 10.10 -15.41
N VAL A 286 12.23 10.55 -15.16
CA VAL A 286 11.11 10.44 -16.10
C VAL A 286 10.40 11.77 -16.20
N ALA A 287 9.83 12.06 -17.37
CA ALA A 287 9.10 13.29 -17.60
C ALA A 287 7.73 12.99 -18.22
N PHE A 288 6.71 13.65 -17.66
CA PHE A 288 5.31 13.55 -18.10
C PHE A 288 4.81 14.91 -18.50
N LEU A 289 4.01 14.95 -19.55
CA LEU A 289 3.45 16.17 -20.11
C LEU A 289 1.94 16.10 -20.12
N TYR A 290 1.30 17.13 -19.58
CA TYR A 290 -0.15 17.28 -19.53
C TYR A 290 -0.56 18.52 -20.31
N ASP A 291 -1.43 18.37 -21.32
CA ASP A 291 -2.07 19.50 -22.01
C ASP A 291 -3.45 19.74 -21.38
N ILE A 292 -3.56 20.81 -20.58
CA ILE A 292 -4.74 21.05 -19.75
C ILE A 292 -5.30 22.46 -19.99
N PRO A 293 -6.58 22.73 -19.64
CA PRO A 293 -7.17 24.05 -19.82
C PRO A 293 -6.36 25.15 -19.13
N VAL A 294 -6.24 26.32 -19.76
CA VAL A 294 -5.43 27.46 -19.26
C VAL A 294 -5.69 27.82 -17.78
N PRO A 295 -6.94 27.83 -17.26
CA PRO A 295 -7.18 28.08 -15.84
C PRO A 295 -6.55 27.03 -14.91
N ALA A 296 -6.46 25.77 -15.37
CA ALA A 296 -5.87 24.68 -14.62
C ALA A 296 -4.34 24.71 -14.64
N VAL A 297 -3.69 25.28 -15.67
CA VAL A 297 -2.21 25.35 -15.76
C VAL A 297 -1.61 26.15 -14.60
N ARG A 298 -2.20 27.30 -14.26
CA ARG A 298 -1.70 28.14 -13.16
C ARG A 298 -1.84 27.43 -11.82
N ARG A 299 -3.01 26.80 -11.59
CA ARG A 299 -3.30 26.04 -10.38
C ARG A 299 -2.48 24.76 -10.29
N GLY A 300 -2.23 24.08 -11.40
CA GLY A 300 -1.42 22.86 -11.43
C GLY A 300 0.00 23.06 -10.90
N ARG A 301 0.52 24.29 -10.99
CA ARG A 301 1.80 24.65 -10.38
C ARG A 301 1.73 24.93 -8.88
N SER A 302 0.67 25.58 -8.40
CA SER A 302 0.56 26.03 -7.00
C SER A 302 -0.20 25.07 -6.08
N GLU A 303 -1.03 24.21 -6.65
CA GLU A 303 -2.03 23.39 -5.97
C GLU A 303 -2.13 21.98 -6.60
N GLY A 304 -1.33 21.72 -7.64
CA GLY A 304 -1.37 20.43 -8.32
C GLY A 304 -0.85 19.31 -7.44
N VAL A 305 -1.44 18.14 -7.63
CA VAL A 305 -0.99 16.88 -7.01
C VAL A 305 -0.66 15.91 -8.13
N LEU A 306 0.55 15.36 -8.11
CA LEU A 306 0.90 14.22 -8.93
C LEU A 306 0.46 12.97 -8.17
N GLU A 307 -0.54 12.28 -8.69
CA GLU A 307 -0.96 10.99 -8.17
C GLU A 307 -0.24 9.87 -8.92
N VAL A 308 0.38 9.00 -8.14
CA VAL A 308 1.06 7.79 -8.60
C VAL A 308 0.41 6.62 -7.88
N GLY A 309 -0.34 5.79 -8.59
CA GLY A 309 -1.16 4.76 -7.95
C GLY A 309 -0.93 3.39 -8.57
N ALA A 310 -1.32 2.39 -7.79
CA ALA A 310 -1.81 1.07 -8.16
C ALA A 310 -2.24 0.96 -9.63
N ASP A 311 -1.31 0.62 -10.53
CA ASP A 311 -1.70 0.22 -11.87
C ASP A 311 -2.41 -1.14 -11.74
N GLU A 312 -3.60 -1.28 -12.32
CA GLU A 312 -4.32 -2.57 -12.37
C GLU A 312 -3.54 -3.65 -13.14
N ARG A 313 -2.52 -3.24 -13.91
CA ARG A 313 -1.57 -4.15 -14.59
C ARG A 313 -0.41 -4.58 -13.71
N GLU A 314 -0.21 -3.93 -12.56
CA GLU A 314 0.77 -4.41 -11.58
C GLU A 314 0.19 -5.62 -10.87
N THR A 315 0.78 -6.78 -11.14
CA THR A 315 0.31 -8.09 -10.67
C THR A 315 0.51 -8.29 -9.17
N SER A 316 1.32 -7.46 -8.53
CA SER A 316 1.55 -7.51 -7.09
C SER A 316 0.46 -6.72 -6.34
N ALA A 317 -0.23 -7.39 -5.42
CA ALA A 317 -1.28 -6.79 -4.60
C ALA A 317 -0.77 -5.64 -3.70
N ASP A 318 0.53 -5.62 -3.41
CA ASP A 318 1.18 -4.55 -2.65
C ASP A 318 1.19 -3.24 -3.44
N PHE A 319 1.33 -3.31 -4.77
CA PHE A 319 1.19 -2.14 -5.64
C PHE A 319 -0.28 -1.73 -5.80
N ALA A 320 -1.18 -2.69 -5.98
CA ALA A 320 -2.61 -2.45 -6.24
C ALA A 320 -3.34 -1.72 -5.09
N THR A 321 -2.79 -1.78 -3.88
CA THR A 321 -3.42 -1.20 -2.67
C THR A 321 -2.73 0.08 -2.18
N ALA A 322 -1.67 0.52 -2.85
CA ALA A 322 -0.92 1.73 -2.50
C ALA A 322 -1.19 2.88 -3.47
N LEU A 323 -1.45 4.05 -2.90
CA LEU A 323 -1.62 5.31 -3.61
C LEU A 323 -0.58 6.29 -3.09
N GLY A 324 0.22 6.85 -3.97
CA GLY A 324 1.12 7.95 -3.68
C GLY A 324 0.59 9.26 -4.24
N ARG A 325 0.72 10.34 -3.48
CA ARG A 325 0.41 11.70 -3.92
C ARG A 325 1.57 12.62 -3.61
N ILE A 326 2.07 13.32 -4.62
CA ILE A 326 3.09 14.34 -4.47
C ILE A 326 2.46 15.71 -4.68
N ARG A 327 2.48 16.54 -3.65
CA ARG A 327 2.11 17.94 -3.73
C ARG A 327 3.19 18.67 -4.52
N LEU A 328 2.80 19.18 -5.68
CA LEU A 328 3.68 19.95 -6.55
C LEU A 328 4.12 21.32 -5.98
N PRO A 329 3.42 21.98 -5.04
CA PRO A 329 3.93 23.22 -4.46
C PRO A 329 5.08 23.00 -3.47
N GLY A 330 6.30 23.06 -4.01
CA GLY A 330 7.49 23.57 -3.31
C GLY A 330 7.95 24.86 -4.00
N LYS A 331 8.87 25.64 -3.41
CA LYS A 331 9.42 26.87 -4.03
C LYS A 331 10.03 26.58 -5.41
N LEU A 332 9.23 26.70 -6.47
CA LEU A 332 9.70 26.49 -7.84
C LEU A 332 10.08 27.83 -8.49
N PRO A 333 11.20 27.91 -9.21
CA PRO A 333 11.62 29.12 -9.91
C PRO A 333 10.54 29.60 -10.91
N PRO A 334 10.45 30.91 -11.22
CA PRO A 334 9.39 31.49 -12.05
C PRO A 334 9.25 30.81 -13.42
N PRO A 335 8.03 30.84 -14.02
CA PRO A 335 7.76 30.10 -15.25
C PRO A 335 8.61 30.67 -16.39
N ARG A 336 9.27 29.80 -17.16
CA ARG A 336 9.94 30.17 -18.40
C ARG A 336 8.92 30.10 -19.55
N GLY A 337 9.01 31.02 -20.50
CA GLY A 337 8.06 31.14 -21.62
C GLY A 337 8.03 29.93 -22.59
N SER A 338 8.92 28.97 -22.42
CA SER A 338 8.97 27.71 -23.15
C SER A 338 9.48 26.60 -22.23
N ILE A 339 8.93 25.40 -22.40
CA ILE A 339 9.48 24.17 -21.84
C ILE A 339 10.53 23.68 -22.85
N SER A 340 11.75 23.43 -22.38
CA SER A 340 12.91 23.04 -23.21
C SER A 340 13.46 21.69 -22.77
#